data_AF-A0A3R5U981-F1
#
_entry.id   AF-A0A3R5U981-F1
#
_cell.length_a   1.000
_cell.length_b   1.000
_cell.length_c   1.000
_cell.angle_alpha   90.00
_cell.angle_beta   90.00
_cell.angle_gamma   90.00
#
_symmetry.space_group_name_H-M   'P 1'
#
loop_
_entity.id
_entity.type
_entity.pdbx_description
1 polymer ?
#
loop_
_entity_poly.entity_id
_entity_poly.type
_entity_poly.pdbx_seq_one_letter_code
_entity_poly.pdbx_strand_id
1 'polypeptide(L)' 'MSKIQEISSGTFDVGPASMYTNLKKLLGADLIEITEVDKKSYQLTSKGTRLLVDEYERRSKIVQQSKNIIEKIRRG' A
#
# COMPACT_ATOMS: atom_id res chain seq x y z
N MET A 1 14.77 3.14 6.32
CA MET A 1 14.57 3.60 4.92
C MET A 1 14.94 2.51 3.92
N SER A 2 16.13 1.90 4.04
CA SER A 2 16.59 0.79 3.17
C SER A 2 15.57 -0.35 2.99
N LYS A 3 14.87 -0.80 4.05
CA LYS A 3 13.93 -1.94 3.94
C LYS A 3 12.73 -1.69 3.02
N ILE A 4 12.19 -0.47 2.98
CA ILE A 4 11.03 -0.14 2.13
C ILE A 4 11.44 -0.09 0.66
N GLN A 5 12.60 0.48 0.37
CA GLN A 5 13.17 0.45 -0.98
C GLN A 5 13.49 -0.99 -1.42
N GLU A 6 14.01 -1.82 -0.52
CA GLU A 6 14.28 -3.24 -0.80
C GLU A 6 12.99 -4.01 -1.14
N ILE A 7 11.96 -3.92 -0.29
CA ILE A 7 10.67 -4.61 -0.49
C ILE A 7 9.99 -4.14 -1.79
N SER A 8 10.12 -2.86 -2.12
CA SER A 8 9.54 -2.30 -3.35
C SER A 8 10.42 -2.44 -4.58
N SER A 9 11.56 -3.15 -4.49
CA SER A 9 12.51 -3.25 -5.60
C SER A 9 12.90 -1.87 -6.18
N GLY A 10 13.02 -0.86 -5.32
CA GLY A 10 13.35 0.51 -5.67
C GLY A 10 12.21 1.33 -6.29
N THR A 11 11.02 0.76 -6.50
CA THR A 11 9.90 1.50 -7.11
C THR A 11 9.18 2.43 -6.14
N PHE A 12 9.50 2.35 -4.84
CA PHE A 12 8.91 3.20 -3.82
C PHE A 12 9.97 3.67 -2.80
N ASP A 13 10.10 4.98 -2.68
CA ASP A 13 10.96 5.64 -1.69
C ASP A 13 10.12 6.54 -0.78
N VAL A 14 10.44 6.56 0.51
CA VAL A 14 9.74 7.36 1.50
C VAL A 14 10.69 7.88 2.58
N GLY A 15 10.74 9.22 2.68
CA GLY A 15 11.40 9.98 3.73
C GLY A 15 10.91 9.60 5.15
N PRO A 16 11.70 9.78 6.23
CA PRO A 16 11.22 9.52 7.58
C PRO A 16 10.02 10.42 7.93
N ALA A 17 10.08 11.70 7.58
CA ALA A 17 9.00 12.66 7.80
C ALA A 17 7.71 12.25 7.06
N SER A 18 7.82 11.81 5.80
CA SER A 18 6.70 11.30 5.01
C SER A 18 6.13 10.02 5.60
N MET A 19 6.98 9.11 6.08
CA MET A 19 6.55 7.88 6.74
C MET A 19 5.71 8.18 7.99
N TYR A 20 6.20 9.04 8.87
CA TYR A 20 5.45 9.43 10.08
C TYR A 20 4.14 10.15 9.73
N THR A 21 4.15 10.97 8.69
CA THR A 21 2.93 11.64 8.20
C THR A 21 1.91 10.63 7.69
N ASN A 22 2.36 9.61 6.94
CA ASN A 22 1.49 8.55 6.44
C ASN A 22 0.91 7.71 7.59
N LEU A 23 1.73 7.33 8.58
CA LEU A 23 1.25 6.62 9.77
C LEU A 23 0.19 7.44 10.52
N LYS A 24 0.41 8.75 10.71
CA LYS A 24 -0.57 9.64 11.35
C LYS A 24 -1.90 9.70 10.57
N LYS A 25 -1.84 9.75 9.23
CA LYS A 25 -3.04 9.74 8.38
C LYS A 25 -3.78 8.40 8.45
N LEU A 26 -3.07 7.28 8.44
CA LEU A 26 -3.66 5.94 8.55
C LEU A 26 -4.34 5.72 9.91
N LEU A 27 -3.71 6.17 11.00
CA LEU A 27 -4.31 6.18 12.34
C LEU A 27 -5.56 7.07 12.39
N GLY A 28 -5.46 8.31 11.89
CA GLY A 28 -6.59 9.25 11.87
C GLY A 28 -7.77 8.78 11.01
N ALA A 29 -7.51 7.90 10.04
CA ALA A 29 -8.53 7.27 9.21
C ALA A 29 -9.07 5.95 9.77
N ASP A 30 -8.59 5.51 10.95
CA ASP A 30 -8.95 4.23 11.57
C ASP A 30 -8.62 3.01 10.69
N LEU A 31 -7.54 3.08 9.91
CA LEU A 31 -7.09 1.99 9.05
C LEU A 31 -6.02 1.12 9.72
N ILE A 32 -5.28 1.70 10.66
CA ILE A 32 -4.32 0.99 11.50
C ILE A 32 -4.51 1.41 12.95
N GLU A 33 -4.03 0.56 13.86
CA GLU A 33 -3.99 0.81 15.30
C GLU A 33 -2.62 0.44 15.88
N ILE A 34 -2.29 0.99 17.05
CA ILE A 34 -1.03 0.72 17.75
C ILE A 34 -1.23 -0.47 18.69
N THR A 35 -0.34 -1.47 18.61
CA THR A 35 -0.42 -2.69 19.43
C THR A 35 0.59 -2.72 20.57
N GLU A 36 1.70 -2.00 20.44
CA GLU A 36 2.76 -1.93 21.43
C GLU A 36 3.25 -0.48 21.53
N VAL A 37 3.38 0.04 22.76
CA VAL A 37 3.62 1.47 22.99
C VAL A 37 5.12 1.78 23.06
N ASP A 38 5.92 0.89 23.66
CA ASP A 38 7.37 1.07 23.83
C ASP A 38 8.13 1.00 22.50
N LYS A 39 7.72 0.07 21.64
CA LYS A 39 8.06 0.06 20.22
C LYS A 39 6.74 0.17 19.47
N LYS A 40 6.49 1.31 18.82
CA LYS A 40 5.25 1.52 18.06
C LYS A 40 5.12 0.49 16.95
N SER A 41 4.42 -0.59 17.28
CA SER A 41 4.00 -1.64 16.38
C SER A 41 2.58 -1.31 15.92
N TYR A 42 2.32 -1.47 14.62
CA TYR A 42 1.06 -1.12 14.00
C TYR A 42 0.44 -2.36 13.37
N GLN A 43 -0.88 -2.52 13.51
CA GLN A 43 -1.64 -3.55 12.81
C GLN A 43 -2.84 -2.94 12.08
N LEU A 44 -3.36 -3.65 11.08
CA LEU A 44 -4.59 -3.25 10.39
C LEU A 44 -5.79 -3.39 11.32
N THR A 45 -6.68 -2.41 11.31
CA THR A 45 -8.01 -2.56 11.90
C THR A 45 -8.89 -3.41 10.97
N SER A 46 -10.08 -3.80 11.44
CA SER A 46 -11.08 -4.44 10.56
C SER A 46 -11.45 -3.56 9.35
N LYS A 47 -11.46 -2.23 9.53
CA LYS A 47 -11.71 -1.26 8.45
C LYS A 47 -10.54 -1.20 7.48
N GLY A 48 -9.31 -1.17 8.01
CA GLY A 48 -8.08 -1.23 7.21
C GLY A 48 -8.00 -2.47 6.35
N THR A 49 -8.30 -3.64 6.92
CA THR A 49 -8.31 -4.92 6.19
C THR A 49 -9.27 -4.91 5.02
N ARG A 50 -10.52 -4.46 5.23
CA ARG A 50 -11.51 -4.36 4.14
C ARG A 50 -11.03 -3.44 3.03
N LEU A 51 -10.56 -2.24 3.39
CA LEU A 51 -10.05 -1.28 2.40
C LEU A 51 -8.87 -1.84 1.60
N LEU A 52 -7.96 -2.56 2.25
CA LEU A 52 -6.82 -3.17 1.57
C LEU A 52 -7.26 -4.23 0.56
N VAL A 53 -8.24 -5.06 0.90
CA VAL A 53 -8.83 -6.08 0.00
C VAL A 53 -9.50 -5.41 -1.19
N ASP A 54 -10.35 -4.40 -0.95
CA ASP A 54 -11.04 -3.66 -2.01
C ASP A 54 -10.04 -3.01 -2.99
N GLU A 55 -8.97 -2.42 -2.48
CA GLU A 55 -7.93 -1.80 -3.30
C GLU A 55 -7.12 -2.83 -4.10
N TYR A 56 -6.84 -4.00 -3.51
CA TYR A 56 -6.21 -5.10 -4.23
C TYR A 56 -7.08 -5.59 -5.39
N GLU A 57 -8.37 -5.81 -5.16
CA GLU A 57 -9.30 -6.23 -6.21
C GLU A 57 -9.40 -5.18 -7.32
N ARG A 58 -9.50 -3.90 -6.95
CA ARG A 58 -9.53 -2.78 -7.89
C ARG A 58 -8.28 -2.74 -8.78
N ARG A 59 -7.09 -2.85 -8.19
CA ARG A 59 -5.82 -2.88 -8.94
C ARG A 59 -5.71 -4.10 -9.83
N SER A 60 -6.15 -5.26 -9.34
CA SER A 60 -6.15 -6.51 -10.11
C SER A 60 -7.02 -6.39 -11.37
N LYS A 61 -8.20 -5.77 -11.24
CA LYS A 61 -9.08 -5.49 -12.38
C LYS A 61 -8.43 -4.55 -13.40
N ILE A 62 -7.76 -3.49 -12.94
CA ILE A 62 -7.04 -2.57 -13.82
C ILE A 62 -5.96 -3.32 -14.60
N VAL A 63 -5.13 -4.11 -13.91
CA VAL A 63 -4.07 -4.91 -14.56
C VAL A 63 -4.68 -5.85 -15.60
N GLN A 64 -5.79 -6.52 -15.28
CA GLN A 64 -6.45 -7.43 -16.21
C GLN A 64 -6.98 -6.71 -17.47
N GLN A 65 -7.59 -5.54 -17.30
CA GLN A 65 -8.06 -4.73 -18.41
C GLN A 65 -6.90 -4.22 -19.28
N SER A 66 -5.82 -3.76 -18.65
CA SER A 66 -4.63 -3.26 -19.33
C SER A 66 -3.91 -4.36 -20.14
N LYS A 67 -3.89 -5.61 -19.66
CA LYS A 67 -3.28 -6.74 -20.41
C LYS A 67 -3.89 -6.88 -21.81
N ASN A 68 -5.22 -6.88 -21.91
CA ASN A 68 -5.91 -7.00 -23.20
C ASN A 68 -5.55 -5.87 -24.17
N ILE A 69 -5.36 -4.65 -23.66
CA ILE A 69 -4.97 -3.48 -24.46
C ILE A 69 -3.52 -3.62 -24.91
N ILE A 70 -2.61 -3.98 -24.00
CA ILE A 70 -1.18 -4.15 -24.29
C ILE A 70 -0.95 -5.28 -25.30
N GLU A 71 -1.70 -6.39 -25.20
CA GLU A 71 -1.62 -7.48 -26.17
C GLU A 71 -2.04 -7.05 -27.58
N LYS A 72 -3.06 -6.20 -27.71
CA LYS A 72 -3.46 -5.61 -28.99
C LYS A 72 -2.36 -4.71 -29.56
N ILE A 73 -1.75 -3.88 -28.72
CA ILE A 73 -0.63 -2.99 -29.13
C ILE A 73 0.57 -3.82 -29.62
N ARG A 74 0.89 -4.96 -28.98
CA ARG A 74 2.03 -5.79 -29.36
C ARG A 74 1.85 -6.59 -30.65
N ARG A 75 0.61 -6.76 -31.13
CA ARG A 75 0.28 -7.54 -32.34
C ARG A 75 0.10 -6.69 -33.59
N GLY A 76 -0.01 -5.36 -33.46
CA GLY A 76 -0.07 -4.41 -34.56
C GLY A 76 1.30 -3.78 -34.80
#